data_AF-A0A2T6II16-F1
#
_entry.id   AF-A0A2T6II16-F1
#
_cell.length_a   1.000
_cell.length_b   1.000
_cell.length_c   1.000
_cell.angle_alpha   90.00
_cell.angle_beta   90.00
_cell.angle_gamma   90.00
#
_symmetry.space_group_name_H-M   'P 1'
#
loop_
_entity.id
_entity.type
_entity.pdbx_description
1 polymer ?
#
loop_
_entity_poly.entity_id
_entity_poly.type
_entity_poly.pdbx_seq_one_letter_code
_entity_poly.pdbx_strand_id
1 'polypeptide(L)'
;MEASKESVRVAEEGRRRRKQDRASLAFEILKNLRSRTQQKKGAKWDGWMPVSALQQQAAAAGLTNEQLDAALSQYEEFTLITFDRTKTKVAFVEEAGSEKSDDDDMA
;
A
#
# COMPACT_ATOMS: atom_id res chain seq x y z
N MET A 1 -42.30 -6.17 11.72
CA MET A 1 -41.40 -5.54 10.73
C MET A 1 -39.96 -5.77 11.17
N GLU A 2 -39.39 -6.95 10.94
CA GLU A 2 -38.03 -7.29 11.42
C GLU A 2 -37.12 -8.00 10.39
N ALA A 3 -37.67 -8.45 9.26
CA ALA A 3 -36.88 -9.11 8.22
C ALA A 3 -35.91 -8.17 7.46
N SER A 4 -36.14 -6.86 7.49
CA SER A 4 -35.34 -5.90 6.71
C SER A 4 -34.00 -5.49 7.34
N LYS A 5 -33.79 -5.74 8.64
CA LYS A 5 -32.52 -5.37 9.32
C LYS A 5 -31.46 -6.46 9.22
N GLU A 6 -31.86 -7.72 9.12
CA GLU A 6 -30.94 -8.86 9.08
C GLU A 6 -30.27 -9.01 7.70
N SER A 7 -31.02 -8.81 6.61
CA SER A 7 -30.46 -8.86 5.24
C SER A 7 -29.45 -7.73 4.95
N VAL A 8 -29.59 -6.56 5.58
CA VAL A 8 -28.64 -5.45 5.44
C VAL A 8 -27.31 -5.79 6.12
N ARG A 9 -27.34 -6.39 7.31
CA ARG A 9 -26.13 -6.78 8.04
C ARG A 9 -25.30 -7.82 7.29
N VAL A 10 -25.95 -8.82 6.67
CA VAL A 10 -25.27 -9.85 5.87
C VAL A 10 -24.64 -9.25 4.60
N ALA A 11 -25.32 -8.31 3.95
CA ALA A 11 -24.78 -7.62 2.77
C ALA A 11 -23.59 -6.71 3.11
N GLU A 12 -23.62 -6.02 4.25
CA GLU A 12 -22.50 -5.22 4.74
C GLU A 12 -21.29 -6.08 5.13
N GLU A 13 -21.50 -7.22 5.78
CA GLU A 13 -20.41 -8.12 6.16
C GLU A 13 -19.73 -8.74 4.93
N GLY A 14 -20.51 -9.15 3.92
CA GLY A 14 -19.98 -9.63 2.64
C GLY A 14 -19.16 -8.58 1.89
N ARG A 15 -19.57 -7.30 1.95
CA ARG A 15 -18.78 -6.19 1.39
C ARG A 15 -17.50 -5.94 2.17
N ARG A 16 -17.54 -6.00 3.50
CA ARG A 16 -16.35 -5.83 4.35
C ARG A 16 -15.30 -6.89 4.08
N ARG A 17 -15.69 -8.17 4.01
CA ARG A 17 -14.77 -9.27 3.68
C ARG A 17 -14.14 -9.10 2.30
N ARG A 18 -14.93 -8.80 1.26
CA ARG A 18 -14.40 -8.54 -0.10
C ARG A 18 -13.49 -7.31 -0.18
N LYS A 19 -13.77 -6.27 0.61
CA LYS A 19 -12.91 -5.07 0.68
C LYS A 19 -11.59 -5.38 1.39
N GLN A 20 -11.63 -6.21 2.43
CA GLN A 20 -10.44 -6.69 3.14
C GLN A 20 -9.56 -7.54 2.24
N ASP A 21 -10.13 -8.45 1.44
CA ASP A 21 -9.40 -9.22 0.42
C ASP A 21 -8.64 -8.32 -0.57
N ARG A 22 -9.28 -7.23 -1.02
CA ARG A 22 -8.69 -6.29 -1.98
C ARG A 22 -7.58 -5.44 -1.39
N ALA A 23 -7.77 -4.98 -0.15
CA ALA A 23 -6.72 -4.26 0.57
C ALA A 23 -5.52 -5.19 0.79
N SER A 24 -5.74 -6.41 1.29
CA SER A 24 -4.70 -7.43 1.45
C SER A 24 -3.95 -7.68 0.14
N LEU A 25 -4.67 -7.81 -0.98
CA LEU A 25 -4.06 -7.98 -2.31
C LEU A 25 -3.16 -6.79 -2.69
N ALA A 26 -3.61 -5.55 -2.46
CA ALA A 26 -2.78 -4.37 -2.70
C ALA A 26 -1.50 -4.37 -1.84
N PHE A 27 -1.60 -4.83 -0.59
CA PHE A 27 -0.45 -4.95 0.31
C PHE A 27 0.52 -6.05 -0.11
N GLU A 28 0.00 -7.18 -0.60
CA GLU A 28 0.83 -8.24 -1.18
C GLU A 28 1.57 -7.77 -2.42
N ILE A 29 0.91 -7.03 -3.31
CA ILE A 29 1.54 -6.40 -4.48
C ILE A 29 2.67 -5.46 -4.04
N LEU A 30 2.42 -4.61 -3.04
CA LEU A 30 3.41 -3.70 -2.49
C LEU A 30 4.64 -4.46 -1.94
N LYS A 31 4.42 -5.50 -1.14
CA LYS A 31 5.50 -6.35 -0.60
C LYS A 31 6.28 -7.08 -1.68
N ASN A 32 5.57 -7.61 -2.68
CA ASN A 32 6.19 -8.32 -3.80
C ASN A 32 7.05 -7.37 -4.64
N LEU A 33 6.58 -6.16 -4.92
CA LEU A 33 7.36 -5.16 -5.64
C LEU A 33 8.60 -4.75 -4.84
N ARG A 34 8.47 -4.55 -3.52
CA ARG A 34 9.61 -4.27 -2.62
C ARG A 34 10.65 -5.39 -2.70
N SER A 35 10.24 -6.62 -2.44
CA SER A 35 11.13 -7.78 -2.43
C SER A 35 11.85 -7.94 -3.77
N ARG A 36 11.14 -7.80 -4.90
CA ARG A 36 11.75 -7.84 -6.24
C ARG A 36 12.72 -6.69 -6.48
N THR A 37 12.39 -5.49 -6.04
CA THR A 37 13.25 -4.32 -6.23
C THR A 37 14.52 -4.44 -5.39
N GLN A 38 14.38 -4.89 -4.14
CA GLN A 38 15.48 -5.19 -3.24
C GLN A 38 16.37 -6.30 -3.79
N GLN A 39 15.82 -7.38 -4.32
CA GLN A 39 16.63 -8.45 -4.95
C GLN A 39 17.37 -7.95 -6.19
N LYS A 40 16.72 -7.10 -7.00
CA LYS A 40 17.30 -6.61 -8.27
C LYS A 40 18.37 -5.54 -8.07
N LYS A 41 18.13 -4.60 -7.15
CA LYS A 41 19.01 -3.44 -6.91
C LYS A 41 19.93 -3.63 -5.70
N GLY A 42 19.59 -4.53 -4.77
CA GLY A 42 20.34 -4.78 -3.55
C GLY A 42 20.61 -3.48 -2.78
N ALA A 43 21.87 -3.29 -2.39
CA ALA A 43 22.35 -2.09 -1.71
C ALA A 43 22.25 -0.79 -2.52
N LYS A 44 21.97 -0.86 -3.83
CA LYS A 44 21.76 0.34 -4.68
C LYS A 44 20.30 0.81 -4.69
N TRP A 45 19.43 0.15 -3.93
CA TRP A 45 18.04 0.55 -3.87
C TRP A 45 17.83 1.67 -2.86
N ASP A 46 17.28 2.76 -3.36
CA ASP A 46 16.86 3.97 -2.66
C ASP A 46 15.58 3.81 -1.81
N GLY A 47 15.04 2.60 -1.62
CA GLY A 47 13.81 2.35 -0.85
C GLY A 47 12.51 2.78 -1.55
N TRP A 48 12.60 3.60 -2.61
CA TRP A 48 11.46 4.07 -3.37
C TRP A 48 11.05 3.13 -4.49
N MET A 49 9.74 2.98 -4.67
CA MET A 49 9.12 2.19 -5.73
C MET A 49 8.17 3.07 -6.56
N PRO A 50 8.19 2.98 -7.90
CA PRO A 50 7.28 3.75 -8.73
C PRO A 50 5.84 3.23 -8.59
N VAL A 51 4.88 4.13 -8.37
CA VAL A 51 3.45 3.81 -8.26
C VAL A 51 2.94 3.17 -9.56
N SER A 52 3.48 3.58 -10.71
CA SER A 52 3.14 2.97 -12.00
C SER A 52 3.43 1.46 -12.07
N ALA A 53 4.49 0.98 -11.40
CA ALA A 53 4.77 -0.45 -11.33
C ALA A 53 3.79 -1.19 -10.43
N LEU A 54 3.29 -0.55 -9.37
CA LEU A 54 2.21 -1.10 -8.54
C LEU A 54 0.91 -1.17 -9.32
N GLN A 55 0.57 -0.13 -10.09
CA GLN A 55 -0.61 -0.11 -10.96
C GLN A 55 -0.57 -1.24 -11.99
N GLN A 56 0.60 -1.49 -12.60
CA GLN A 56 0.75 -2.61 -13.54
C GLN A 56 0.53 -3.97 -12.87
N GLN A 57 1.07 -4.19 -11.66
CA GLN A 57 0.85 -5.44 -10.93
C GLN A 57 -0.58 -5.58 -10.42
N ALA A 58 -1.20 -4.48 -9.99
CA ALA A 58 -2.60 -4.42 -9.59
C ALA A 58 -3.54 -4.78 -10.74
N ALA A 59 -3.32 -4.20 -11.92
CA ALA A 59 -4.08 -4.52 -13.11
C ALA A 59 -3.95 -6.01 -13.48
N ALA A 60 -2.75 -6.57 -13.41
CA ALA A 60 -2.51 -8.01 -13.64
C ALA A 60 -3.20 -8.91 -12.61
N ALA A 61 -3.41 -8.43 -11.38
CA ALA A 61 -4.12 -9.13 -10.31
C ALA A 61 -5.64 -8.87 -10.31
N GLY A 62 -6.18 -8.13 -11.29
CA GLY A 62 -7.61 -7.80 -11.37
C GLY A 62 -8.07 -6.69 -10.42
N LEU A 63 -7.14 -5.91 -9.87
CA LEU A 63 -7.40 -4.76 -9.02
C LEU A 63 -7.42 -3.47 -9.86
N THR A 64 -8.45 -2.65 -9.68
CA THR A 64 -8.55 -1.34 -10.38
C THR A 64 -7.62 -0.30 -9.76
N ASN A 65 -7.23 0.71 -10.55
CA ASN A 65 -6.38 1.80 -10.06
C ASN A 65 -7.02 2.55 -8.88
N GLU A 66 -8.33 2.78 -8.91
CA GLU A 66 -9.06 3.43 -7.80
C GLU A 66 -9.00 2.61 -6.51
N GLN A 67 -9.07 1.28 -6.61
CA GLN A 67 -8.95 0.39 -5.45
C GLN A 67 -7.54 0.34 -4.90
N LEU A 68 -6.54 0.33 -5.78
CA LEU A 68 -5.14 0.42 -5.37
C LEU A 68 -4.89 1.74 -4.64
N ASP A 69 -5.32 2.87 -5.22
CA ASP A 69 -5.11 4.20 -4.68
C ASP A 69 -5.80 4.38 -3.31
N ALA A 70 -7.03 3.88 -3.17
CA ALA A 70 -7.72 3.85 -1.89
C ALA A 70 -7.00 2.99 -0.83
N ALA A 71 -6.45 1.85 -1.23
CA ALA A 71 -5.68 1.00 -0.31
C ALA A 71 -4.36 1.65 0.09
N LEU A 72 -3.63 2.25 -0.86
CA LEU A 72 -2.39 2.95 -0.57
C LEU A 72 -2.62 4.18 0.31
N SER A 73 -3.68 4.95 0.07
CA SER A 73 -4.05 6.07 0.94
C SER A 73 -4.33 5.59 2.37
N GLN A 74 -5.07 4.49 2.52
CA GLN A 74 -5.32 3.89 3.83
C GLN A 74 -4.02 3.42 4.50
N TYR A 75 -3.04 2.92 3.75
CA TYR A 75 -1.73 2.52 4.28
C TYR A 75 -0.82 3.71 4.62
N GLU A 76 -0.94 4.82 3.90
CA GLU A 76 -0.32 6.09 4.26
C GLU A 76 -0.90 6.63 5.58
N GLU A 77 -2.22 6.60 5.74
CA GLU A 77 -2.91 6.98 6.99
C GLU A 77 -2.47 6.10 8.18
N PHE A 78 -2.26 4.79 7.95
CA PHE A 78 -1.70 3.89 8.96
C PHE A 78 -0.18 4.00 9.14
N THR A 79 0.47 4.96 8.47
CA THR A 79 1.92 5.17 8.56
C THR A 79 2.72 3.90 8.20
N LEU A 80 2.20 3.07 7.29
CA LEU A 80 2.91 1.89 6.79
C LEU A 80 3.78 2.24 5.58
N ILE A 81 3.31 3.20 4.78
CA ILE A 81 3.98 3.70 3.60
C ILE A 81 3.96 5.22 3.57
N THR A 82 4.84 5.80 2.76
CA THR A 82 4.83 7.22 2.44
C THR A 82 4.96 7.40 0.93
N PHE A 83 4.34 8.46 0.42
CA PHE A 83 4.54 8.91 -0.95
C PHE A 83 5.64 9.95 -1.04
N ASP A 84 6.22 10.12 -2.22
CA ASP A 84 7.03 11.28 -2.53
C ASP A 84 6.15 12.53 -2.72
N ARG A 85 6.77 13.71 -2.80
CA ARG A 85 6.06 14.99 -2.97
C ARG A 85 5.15 15.03 -4.21
N THR A 86 5.45 14.24 -5.23
CA THR A 86 4.66 14.17 -6.47
C THR A 86 3.65 13.01 -6.52
N LYS A 87 3.57 12.18 -5.47
CA LYS A 87 2.78 10.95 -5.41
C LYS A 87 3.03 9.99 -6.59
N THR A 88 4.22 10.03 -7.17
CA THR A 88 4.65 9.12 -8.25
C THR A 88 5.46 7.95 -7.72
N LYS A 89 6.00 8.05 -6.51
CA LYS A 89 6.73 6.99 -5.84
C LYS A 89 6.19 6.74 -4.44
N VAL A 90 6.34 5.51 -3.98
CA VAL A 90 5.96 5.05 -2.66
C VAL A 90 7.09 4.23 -2.05
N ALA A 91 7.30 4.39 -0.76
CA ALA A 91 8.25 3.63 0.04
C ALA A 91 7.57 3.17 1.34
N PHE A 92 8.05 2.09 1.94
CA PHE A 92 7.69 1.79 3.32
C PHE A 92 8.30 2.84 4.24
N VAL A 93 7.61 3.23 5.31
CA VAL A 93 8.13 4.26 6.23
C VAL A 93 9.48 3.87 6.84
N GLU A 94 9.68 2.57 7.08
CA GLU A 94 10.95 2.00 7.57
C GLU A 94 12.12 2.27 6.60
N GLU A 95 11.83 2.37 5.30
CA GLU A 95 12.82 2.58 4.23
C GLU A 95 12.95 4.06 3.87
N ALA A 96 11.85 4.82 3.89
CA ALA A 96 11.84 6.25 3.62
C ALA A 96 12.49 7.09 4.74
N GLY A 97 12.47 6.60 5.98
CA GLY A 97 13.11 7.23 7.14
C GLY A 97 14.63 7.02 7.24
N SER A 98 15.24 6.29 6.30
CA SER A 98 16.70 6.11 6.27
C SER A 98 17.44 7.34 5.73
N GLU A 99 16.72 8.30 5.14
CA GLU A 99 17.23 9.63 4.84
C GLU A 99 17.04 10.53 6.08
N LYS A 100 18.06 10.55 6.95
CA LYS A 100 18.29 11.41 8.14
C LYS A 100 17.77 10.89 9.50
N SER A 101 18.60 10.07 10.12
CA SER A 101 19.00 10.31 11.52
C SER A 101 20.53 10.44 11.57
N ASP A 102 21.03 11.34 10.74
CA ASP A 102 22.29 12.07 10.94
C ASP A 102 21.83 13.52 11.15
N ASP A 103 21.39 13.83 12.38
CA ASP A 103 21.25 15.19 12.88
C ASP A 103 21.80 15.16 14.32
N ASP A 104 23.09 15.51 14.38
CA ASP A 104 23.81 16.10 15.50
C ASP A 104 23.90 15.33 16.84
N ASP A 105 24.98 14.54 16.93
CA ASP A 105 25.95 14.74 18.02
C ASP A 105 26.42 16.22 17.94
N MET A 106 26.02 17.07 18.90
CA MET A 106 26.78 18.23 19.44
C MET A 106 25.92 19.07 20.41
N ALA A 107 26.09 18.84 21.71
CA ALA A 107 26.38 19.83 22.77
C ALA A 107 26.21 19.24 24.18
#